data_AF-A0A3A8KG37-F1
#
_entry.id   AF-A0A3A8KG37-F1
#
_cell.length_a   1.000
_cell.length_b   1.000
_cell.length_c   1.000
_cell.angle_alpha   90.00
_cell.angle_beta   90.00
_cell.angle_gamma   90.00
#
_symmetry.space_group_name_H-M   'P 1'
#
loop_
_entity.id
_entity.type
_entity.pdbx_description
1 polymer ?
#
loop_
_entity_poly.entity_id
_entity_poly.type
_entity_poly.pdbx_seq_one_letter_code
_entity_poly.pdbx_strand_id
1 'polypeptide(L)'
;MMIRRAALGAVVAVLVGLGGAPAFAANGTAYTSDAGDTAGKTYFNDDGDIYTVYDTDSDNEGVVGWVEVQQANGSWKAFARVYVGTGYNTHASNNVDIVREGARVKIVACRQNGPSGTPYSCGTAIISGS
;
A
#
# COMPACT_ATOMS: atom_id res chain seq x y z
N MET A 1 -3.89 -18.08 74.25
CA MET A 1 -4.60 -18.51 73.02
C MET A 1 -4.54 -17.36 72.03
N MET A 2 -3.92 -17.58 70.87
CA MET A 2 -3.60 -16.56 69.86
C MET A 2 -4.83 -16.12 69.08
N ILE A 3 -4.97 -14.82 68.78
CA ILE A 3 -5.75 -14.35 67.62
C ILE A 3 -4.91 -13.29 66.90
N ARG A 4 -4.29 -13.71 65.80
CA ARG A 4 -3.54 -12.86 64.87
C ARG A 4 -4.55 -12.11 64.00
N ARG A 5 -4.51 -10.78 64.03
CA ARG A 5 -5.30 -9.93 63.10
C ARG A 5 -4.53 -9.82 61.79
N ALA A 6 -5.05 -10.45 60.75
CA ALA A 6 -4.51 -10.35 59.39
C ALA A 6 -4.82 -8.96 58.82
N ALA A 7 -3.78 -8.21 58.49
CA ALA A 7 -3.90 -6.97 57.71
C ALA A 7 -3.97 -7.33 56.23
N LEU A 8 -5.15 -7.16 55.62
CA LEU A 8 -5.34 -7.21 54.17
C LEU A 8 -4.94 -5.85 53.59
N GLY A 9 -3.70 -5.74 53.13
CA GLY A 9 -3.25 -4.62 52.31
C GLY A 9 -3.84 -4.74 50.90
N ALA A 10 -4.71 -3.79 50.51
CA ALA A 10 -5.21 -3.70 49.16
C ALA A 10 -4.11 -3.10 48.25
N VAL A 11 -3.51 -3.94 47.40
CA VAL A 11 -2.62 -3.48 46.32
C VAL A 11 -3.49 -3.06 45.15
N VAL A 12 -3.61 -1.76 44.92
CA VAL A 12 -4.24 -1.22 43.69
C VAL A 12 -3.21 -1.34 42.57
N ALA A 13 -3.32 -2.38 41.75
CA ALA A 13 -2.57 -2.49 40.51
C ALA A 13 -3.15 -1.52 39.49
N VAL A 14 -2.50 -0.37 39.28
CA VAL A 14 -2.78 0.49 38.13
C VAL A 14 -2.18 -0.18 36.91
N LEU A 15 -3.00 -0.92 36.16
CA LEU A 15 -2.69 -1.33 34.80
C LEU A 15 -2.72 -0.07 33.93
N VAL A 16 -1.55 0.56 33.76
CA VAL A 16 -1.33 1.49 32.65
C VAL A 16 -1.30 0.63 31.40
N GLY A 17 -2.46 0.48 30.77
CA GLY A 17 -2.56 -0.06 29.43
C GLY A 17 -1.78 0.87 28.50
N LEU A 18 -0.56 0.46 28.16
CA LEU A 18 0.13 0.94 26.97
C LEU A 18 -0.72 0.48 25.79
N GLY A 19 -1.76 1.25 25.46
CA GLY A 19 -2.44 1.15 24.18
C GLY A 19 -1.43 1.52 23.12
N GLY A 20 -0.67 0.54 22.63
CA GLY A 20 -0.06 0.66 21.32
C GLY A 20 -1.21 0.99 20.37
N ALA A 21 -1.22 2.20 19.81
CA ALA A 21 -2.12 2.50 18.74
C ALA A 21 -1.91 1.41 17.67
N PRO A 22 -2.97 0.78 17.14
CA PRO A 22 -2.80 -0.16 16.05
C PRO A 22 -2.06 0.57 14.93
N ALA A 23 -0.90 0.06 14.52
CA ALA A 23 -0.27 0.49 13.28
C ALA A 23 -1.22 0.03 12.17
N PHE A 24 -1.99 0.97 11.63
CA PHE A 24 -2.93 0.68 10.56
C PHE A 24 -2.16 0.69 9.24
N ALA A 25 -1.75 -0.48 8.75
CA ALA A 25 -1.19 -0.62 7.41
C ALA A 25 -2.13 0.01 6.38
N ALA A 26 -1.63 1.00 5.66
CA ALA A 26 -2.45 1.80 4.76
C ALA A 26 -2.43 1.23 3.36
N ASN A 27 -3.25 0.21 3.12
CA ASN A 27 -3.35 -0.40 1.79
C ASN A 27 -4.14 0.49 0.83
N GLY A 28 -3.82 0.43 -0.46
CA GLY A 28 -4.48 1.27 -1.47
C GLY A 28 -4.52 0.67 -2.85
N THR A 29 -5.43 1.16 -3.70
CA THR A 29 -5.53 0.73 -5.10
C THR A 29 -5.72 1.95 -6.01
N ALA A 30 -4.96 1.99 -7.10
CA ALA A 30 -5.21 2.88 -8.24
C ALA A 30 -5.71 2.05 -9.42
N TYR A 31 -6.62 2.61 -10.21
CA TYR A 31 -7.23 1.96 -11.37
C TYR A 31 -6.89 2.72 -12.64
N THR A 32 -6.75 2.01 -13.75
CA THR A 32 -6.76 2.57 -15.10
C THR A 32 -8.00 2.07 -15.83
N SER A 33 -8.50 2.87 -16.78
CA SER A 33 -9.74 2.57 -17.49
C SER A 33 -9.55 2.47 -19.00
N ASP A 34 -10.34 1.61 -19.63
CA ASP A 34 -10.59 1.60 -21.08
C ASP A 34 -12.07 1.86 -21.34
N ALA A 35 -12.39 2.83 -22.19
CA ALA A 35 -13.77 3.20 -22.57
C ALA A 35 -14.79 3.38 -21.41
N GLY A 36 -14.34 3.57 -20.17
CA GLY A 36 -15.18 3.70 -18.97
C GLY A 36 -15.18 2.48 -18.05
N ASP A 37 -14.65 1.35 -18.50
CA ASP A 37 -14.47 0.11 -17.73
C ASP A 37 -13.05 0.01 -17.14
N THR A 38 -12.87 -0.82 -16.11
CA THR A 38 -11.56 -1.00 -15.47
C THR A 38 -10.67 -1.90 -16.33
N ALA A 39 -9.61 -1.32 -16.91
CA ALA A 39 -8.65 -2.06 -17.72
C ALA A 39 -7.52 -2.69 -16.88
N GLY A 40 -7.22 -2.08 -15.72
CA GLY A 40 -6.18 -2.60 -14.84
C GLY A 40 -6.11 -1.86 -13.51
N LYS A 41 -5.25 -2.37 -12.63
CA LYS A 41 -5.04 -1.76 -11.31
C LYS A 41 -3.63 -1.98 -10.77
N THR A 42 -3.21 -1.06 -9.92
CA THR A 42 -2.04 -1.23 -9.05
C THR A 42 -2.53 -1.24 -7.62
N TYR A 43 -2.30 -2.35 -6.91
CA TYR A 43 -2.56 -2.50 -5.49
C TYR A 43 -1.26 -2.32 -4.72
N PHE A 44 -1.25 -1.52 -3.66
CA PHE A 44 -0.13 -1.42 -2.74
C PHE A 44 -0.53 -1.98 -1.36
N ASN A 45 0.34 -2.84 -0.84
CA ASN A 45 0.26 -3.47 0.46
C ASN A 45 1.39 -2.95 1.35
N ASP A 46 1.02 -2.18 2.38
CA ASP A 46 1.94 -1.51 3.29
C ASP A 46 2.58 -2.50 4.29
N ASP A 47 1.88 -3.59 4.64
CA ASP A 47 2.39 -4.63 5.57
C ASP A 47 3.67 -5.33 5.07
N GLY A 48 3.95 -5.24 3.78
CA GLY A 48 5.16 -5.80 3.18
C GLY A 48 5.84 -4.89 2.18
N ASP A 49 5.41 -3.64 2.05
CA ASP A 49 5.86 -2.69 1.02
C ASP A 49 5.86 -3.30 -0.40
N ILE A 50 4.78 -3.98 -0.76
CA ILE A 50 4.64 -4.64 -2.08
C ILE A 50 3.58 -3.90 -2.87
N TYR A 51 3.87 -3.55 -4.11
CA TYR A 51 2.81 -3.25 -5.08
C TYR A 51 2.70 -4.34 -6.14
N THR A 52 1.47 -4.65 -6.48
CA THR A 52 1.09 -5.62 -7.51
C THR A 52 0.29 -4.92 -8.59
N VAL A 53 0.74 -5.04 -9.82
CA VAL A 53 0.07 -4.54 -11.02
C VAL A 53 -0.72 -5.68 -11.63
N TYR A 54 -1.97 -5.41 -11.99
CA TYR A 54 -2.89 -6.35 -12.61
C TYR A 54 -3.34 -5.80 -13.95
N ASP A 55 -3.29 -6.65 -14.97
CA ASP A 55 -4.08 -6.51 -16.17
C ASP A 55 -5.42 -7.22 -15.95
N THR A 56 -6.51 -6.46 -16.02
CA THR A 56 -7.87 -6.98 -15.80
C THR A 56 -8.71 -6.94 -17.07
N ASP A 57 -8.15 -6.47 -18.18
CA ASP A 57 -8.85 -6.42 -19.46
C ASP A 57 -8.47 -7.61 -20.33
N SER A 58 -9.36 -8.00 -21.23
CA SER A 58 -9.08 -9.00 -22.26
C SER A 58 -8.78 -8.30 -23.57
N ASP A 59 -7.77 -7.44 -23.58
CA ASP A 59 -7.33 -6.68 -24.74
C ASP A 59 -5.90 -7.09 -25.20
N ASN A 60 -5.38 -6.38 -26.18
CA ASN A 60 -3.99 -6.52 -26.66
C ASN A 60 -3.09 -5.42 -26.11
N GLU A 61 -3.46 -4.79 -25.00
CA GLU A 61 -2.68 -3.76 -24.32
C GLU A 61 -2.14 -4.30 -23.00
N GLY A 62 -1.15 -3.63 -22.45
CA GLY A 62 -0.58 -3.99 -21.15
C GLY A 62 -0.93 -2.95 -20.10
N VAL A 63 -0.62 -3.28 -18.85
CA VAL A 63 -0.79 -2.37 -17.71
C VAL A 63 0.56 -2.15 -17.06
N VAL A 64 0.87 -0.89 -16.75
CA VAL A 64 2.06 -0.50 -16.01
C VAL A 64 1.66 0.19 -14.71
N GLY A 65 2.38 -0.14 -13.64
CA GLY A 65 2.15 0.46 -12.34
C GLY A 65 3.42 0.69 -11.56
N TRP A 66 3.37 1.66 -10.67
CA TRP A 66 4.43 1.99 -9.73
C TRP A 66 3.87 2.74 -8.53
N VAL A 67 4.72 2.93 -7.53
CA VAL A 67 4.44 3.79 -6.39
C VAL A 67 5.44 4.94 -6.32
N GLU A 68 5.01 6.05 -5.73
CA GLU A 68 5.84 7.19 -5.43
C GLU A 68 5.70 7.53 -3.94
N VAL A 69 6.82 7.83 -3.26
CA VAL A 69 6.82 8.22 -1.85
C VAL A 69 7.12 9.70 -1.72
N GLN A 70 6.32 10.39 -0.92
CA GLN A 70 6.55 11.81 -0.65
C GLN A 70 7.82 12.01 0.20
N GLN A 71 8.70 12.89 -0.27
CA GLN A 71 9.96 13.26 0.37
C GLN A 71 9.76 14.44 1.34
N ALA A 72 10.76 14.70 2.20
CA ALA A 72 10.69 15.75 3.21
C ALA A 72 10.56 17.16 2.61
N ASN A 73 11.11 17.37 1.41
CA ASN A 73 10.98 18.61 0.63
C ASN A 73 9.65 18.70 -0.14
N GLY A 74 8.74 17.75 0.04
CA GLY A 74 7.43 17.69 -0.62
C GLY A 74 7.43 17.06 -2.02
N SER A 75 8.59 16.73 -2.60
CA SER A 75 8.67 16.05 -3.90
C SER A 75 8.22 14.58 -3.80
N TRP A 76 7.96 13.96 -4.94
CA TRP A 76 7.60 12.54 -5.03
C TRP A 76 8.78 11.76 -5.64
N LYS A 77 9.23 10.72 -4.94
CA LYS A 77 10.25 9.79 -5.45
C LYS A 77 9.56 8.56 -6.00
N ALA A 78 9.67 8.32 -7.30
CA ALA A 78 9.13 7.12 -7.94
C ALA A 78 10.03 5.90 -7.70
N PHE A 79 9.41 4.74 -7.55
CA PHE A 79 10.06 3.43 -7.57
C PHE A 79 10.01 2.80 -8.97
N ALA A 80 10.60 1.61 -9.10
CA ALA A 80 10.65 0.88 -10.37
C ALA A 80 9.25 0.69 -10.97
N ARG A 81 9.14 0.73 -12.29
CA ARG A 81 7.88 0.41 -12.96
C ARG A 81 7.74 -1.09 -13.12
N VAL A 82 6.55 -1.59 -12.90
CA VAL A 82 6.17 -2.98 -13.17
C VAL A 82 5.22 -2.97 -14.35
N TYR A 83 5.63 -3.62 -15.43
CA TYR A 83 4.80 -3.81 -16.61
C TYR A 83 4.27 -5.24 -16.63
N VAL A 84 2.96 -5.35 -16.82
CA VAL A 84 2.26 -6.58 -17.12
C VAL A 84 1.90 -6.53 -18.59
N GLY A 85 2.32 -7.56 -19.33
CA GLY A 85 1.99 -7.69 -20.74
C GLY A 85 0.50 -7.94 -20.97
N THR A 86 0.14 -8.25 -22.21
CA THR A 86 -1.22 -8.61 -22.58
C THR A 86 -1.62 -9.90 -21.89
N GLY A 87 -2.65 -9.87 -21.05
CA GLY A 87 -3.19 -11.09 -20.46
C GLY A 87 -4.26 -10.83 -19.41
N TYR A 88 -5.49 -11.24 -19.73
CA TYR A 88 -6.62 -11.15 -18.81
C TYR A 88 -6.32 -11.83 -17.47
N ASN A 89 -6.45 -11.07 -16.39
CA ASN A 89 -6.17 -11.48 -15.00
C ASN A 89 -4.70 -11.88 -14.74
N THR A 90 -3.75 -11.39 -15.53
CA THR A 90 -2.32 -11.56 -15.24
C THR A 90 -1.81 -10.45 -14.32
N HIS A 91 -0.73 -10.72 -13.60
CA HIS A 91 -0.17 -9.76 -12.66
C HIS A 91 1.33 -9.94 -12.45
N ALA A 92 1.97 -8.87 -12.01
CA ALA A 92 3.36 -8.87 -11.56
C ALA A 92 3.50 -7.97 -10.33
N SER A 93 4.42 -8.32 -9.43
CA SER A 93 4.65 -7.56 -8.20
C SER A 93 6.08 -7.08 -8.11
N ASN A 94 6.28 -5.99 -7.38
CA ASN A 94 7.60 -5.57 -6.94
C ASN A 94 7.57 -5.21 -5.47
N ASN A 95 8.60 -5.64 -4.75
CA ASN A 95 8.83 -5.25 -3.37
C ASN A 95 9.68 -3.97 -3.37
N VAL A 96 9.31 -3.04 -2.51
CA VAL A 96 10.08 -1.83 -2.24
C VAL A 96 10.37 -1.76 -0.76
N ASP A 97 11.40 -1.00 -0.40
CA ASP A 97 11.71 -0.72 1.00
C ASP A 97 11.41 0.76 1.23
N ILE A 98 10.28 1.04 1.89
CA ILE A 98 9.85 2.41 2.19
C ILE A 98 10.28 2.73 3.62
N VAL A 99 11.56 3.11 3.75
CA VAL A 99 12.20 3.44 5.03
C VAL A 99 11.56 4.63 5.78
N ARG A 100 10.72 5.42 5.11
CA ARG A 100 10.11 6.62 5.71
C ARG A 100 8.70 6.32 6.20
N GLU A 101 8.62 5.76 7.40
CA GLU A 101 7.38 5.55 8.15
C GLU A 101 6.54 6.84 8.17
N GLY A 102 5.22 6.72 7.92
CA GLY A 102 4.28 7.83 7.83
C GLY A 102 4.32 8.69 6.55
N ALA A 103 5.21 8.41 5.59
CA ALA A 103 5.23 9.17 4.33
C ALA A 103 4.02 8.81 3.46
N ARG A 104 3.39 9.81 2.82
CA ARG A 104 2.33 9.54 1.86
C ARG A 104 2.87 8.75 0.67
N VAL A 105 2.11 7.75 0.24
CA VAL A 105 2.40 6.95 -0.94
C VAL A 105 1.37 7.29 -2.01
N LYS A 106 1.83 7.58 -3.22
CA LYS A 106 1.00 7.73 -4.41
C LYS A 106 1.14 6.48 -5.25
N ILE A 107 0.04 5.81 -5.47
CA ILE A 107 -0.07 4.60 -6.29
C ILE A 107 -0.49 5.04 -7.68
N VAL A 108 0.16 4.49 -8.71
CA VAL A 108 -0.13 4.82 -10.11
C VAL A 108 -0.44 3.55 -10.89
N ALA A 109 -1.49 3.60 -11.70
CA ALA A 109 -1.86 2.56 -12.66
C ALA A 109 -2.13 3.23 -14.01
N CYS A 110 -1.54 2.72 -15.08
CA CYS A 110 -1.72 3.23 -16.44
C CYS A 110 -1.80 2.07 -17.43
N ARG A 111 -2.45 2.27 -18.56
CA ARG A 111 -2.29 1.41 -19.73
C ARG A 111 -0.96 1.71 -20.42
N GLN A 112 -0.37 0.70 -21.05
CA GLN A 112 0.90 0.83 -21.76
C GLN A 112 0.97 -0.19 -22.91
N ASN A 113 1.29 0.31 -24.11
CA ASN A 113 1.45 -0.53 -25.28
C ASN A 113 2.88 -1.06 -25.40
N GLY A 114 3.07 -2.31 -24.98
CA GLY A 114 4.37 -2.98 -24.97
C GLY A 114 5.25 -2.57 -23.78
N PRO A 115 6.32 -3.33 -23.49
CA PRO A 115 7.14 -3.14 -22.28
C PRO A 115 7.90 -1.81 -22.24
N SER A 116 8.15 -1.19 -23.40
CA SER A 116 8.82 0.11 -23.53
C SER A 116 7.88 1.24 -23.98
N GLY A 117 6.57 0.99 -23.98
CA GLY A 117 5.56 1.98 -24.38
C GLY A 117 5.47 3.16 -23.42
N THR A 118 4.90 4.26 -23.90
CA THR A 118 4.57 5.41 -23.04
C THR A 118 3.27 5.12 -22.28
N PRO A 119 3.21 5.29 -20.95
CA PRO A 119 1.98 5.11 -20.19
C PRO A 119 0.89 6.14 -20.55
N TYR A 120 -0.38 5.72 -20.59
CA TYR A 120 -1.56 6.58 -20.80
C TYR A 120 -2.76 6.08 -19.99
N SER A 121 -3.88 6.82 -20.03
CA SER A 121 -5.09 6.52 -19.25
C SER A 121 -4.82 6.32 -17.75
N CYS A 122 -3.93 7.12 -17.18
CA CYS A 122 -3.43 6.89 -15.83
C CYS A 122 -4.45 7.29 -14.76
N GLY A 123 -4.65 6.42 -13.77
CA GLY A 123 -5.28 6.76 -12.50
C GLY A 123 -4.29 6.70 -11.35
N THR A 124 -4.60 7.44 -10.29
CA THR A 124 -3.75 7.52 -9.10
C THR A 124 -4.58 7.46 -7.83
N ALA A 125 -3.97 6.96 -6.76
CA ALA A 125 -4.52 7.01 -5.41
C ALA A 125 -3.42 7.47 -4.45
N ILE A 126 -3.76 8.27 -3.44
CA ILE A 126 -2.82 8.67 -2.39
C ILE A 126 -3.31 8.09 -1.07
N ILE A 127 -2.42 7.37 -0.40
CA ILE A 127 -2.60 6.83 0.94
C ILE A 127 -1.61 7.52 1.89
N SER A 128 -2.01 7.65 3.15
CA SER A 128 -1.08 8.06 4.21
C SER A 128 -0.24 6.84 4.57
N GLY A 129 1.09 6.96 4.67
CA GLY A 129 1.90 5.87 5.20
C GLY A 129 1.54 5.61 6.68
N SER A 130 1.81 4.38 7.13
CA SER A 130 1.66 4.00 8.54
C SER A 130 2.96 4.11 9.33
#